data_AF-A0A6J6P2E9-F1
#
_entry.id   AF-A0A6J6P2E9-F1
#
_cell.length_a   1.000
_cell.length_b   1.000
_cell.length_c   1.000
_cell.angle_alpha   90.00
_cell.angle_beta   90.00
_cell.angle_gamma   90.00
#
_symmetry.space_group_name_H-M   'P 1'
#
loop_
_entity.id
_entity.type
_entity.pdbx_description
1 polymer ?
#
loop_
_entity_poly.entity_id
_entity_poly.type
_entity_poly.pdbx_seq_one_letter_code
_entity_poly.pdbx_strand_id
1 'polypeptide(L)'
;MSADEVPNALGMLHAIANGQDWTTAGLPGGNTIAVCHDIRTYYEEAALELVDGPLPGGRAMEDWFFDRTEAGATVLAARAAIRDSGGKFPIWFYMTPGQR
;
A
#
# COMPACT_ATOMS: atom_id res chain seq x y z
N MET A 1 -8.79 -7.19 4.54
CA MET A 1 -9.27 -7.77 3.27
C MET A 1 -8.72 -9.19 3.17
N SER A 2 -9.30 -10.08 2.37
CA SER A 2 -8.70 -11.39 2.05
C SER A 2 -7.62 -11.26 0.96
N ALA A 3 -6.78 -12.28 0.79
CA ALA A 3 -5.76 -12.31 -0.26
C ALA A 3 -6.34 -12.07 -1.68
N ASP A 4 -7.53 -12.61 -1.96
CA ASP A 4 -8.19 -12.48 -3.27
C ASP A 4 -8.61 -11.03 -3.60
N GLU A 5 -8.74 -10.18 -2.59
CA GLU A 5 -9.13 -8.77 -2.75
C GLU A 5 -7.94 -7.86 -3.10
N VAL A 6 -6.70 -8.32 -2.88
CA VAL A 6 -5.47 -7.51 -3.04
C VAL A 6 -5.29 -6.98 -4.47
N PRO A 7 -5.44 -7.78 -5.55
CA PRO A 7 -5.28 -7.27 -6.91
C PRO A 7 -6.26 -6.15 -7.26
N ASN A 8 -7.51 -6.26 -6.80
CA ASN A 8 -8.52 -5.23 -7.02
C ASN A 8 -8.18 -3.94 -6.25
N ALA A 9 -7.78 -4.05 -4.98
CA ALA A 9 -7.35 -2.90 -4.19
C ALA A 9 -6.15 -2.17 -4.82
N LEU A 10 -5.17 -2.92 -5.34
CA LEU A 10 -4.05 -2.35 -6.10
C LEU A 10 -4.50 -1.66 -7.38
N GLY A 11 -5.46 -2.23 -8.12
CA GLY A 11 -6.06 -1.58 -9.30
C GLY A 11 -6.70 -0.23 -8.97
N MET A 12 -7.37 -0.11 -7.82
CA MET A 12 -7.98 1.14 -7.36
C MET A 12 -6.91 2.18 -6.98
N LEU A 13 -5.86 1.77 -6.27
CA LEU A 13 -4.72 2.65 -5.96
C LEU A 13 -4.01 3.11 -7.22
N HIS A 14 -3.85 2.22 -8.20
CA HIS A 14 -3.29 2.57 -9.51
C HIS A 14 -4.16 3.59 -10.25
N ALA A 15 -5.49 3.44 -10.24
CA ALA A 15 -6.39 4.42 -10.83
C ALA A 15 -6.27 5.80 -10.16
N ILE A 16 -6.17 5.83 -8.82
CA ILE A 16 -5.94 7.06 -8.04
C ILE A 16 -4.60 7.70 -8.43
N ALA A 17 -3.53 6.90 -8.52
CA ALA A 17 -2.23 7.38 -8.98
C ALA A 17 -2.27 7.99 -10.39
N ASN A 18 -3.24 7.58 -11.22
CA ASN A 18 -3.46 8.08 -12.58
C ASN A 18 -4.59 9.13 -12.66
N GLY A 19 -4.97 9.74 -11.54
CA GLY A 19 -5.85 10.92 -11.50
C GLY A 19 -7.33 10.63 -11.23
N GLN A 20 -7.72 9.39 -10.92
CA GLN A 20 -9.06 9.14 -10.38
C GLN A 20 -9.21 9.82 -9.02
N ASP A 21 -10.37 10.46 -8.79
CA ASP A 21 -10.69 11.06 -7.49
C ASP A 21 -10.76 9.98 -6.41
N TRP A 22 -9.85 10.07 -5.44
CA TRP A 22 -9.73 9.10 -4.36
C TRP A 22 -10.95 9.07 -3.43
N THR A 23 -11.75 10.15 -3.38
CA THR A 23 -12.97 10.21 -2.57
C THR A 23 -14.12 9.41 -3.17
N THR A 24 -14.07 9.13 -4.48
CA THR A 24 -15.08 8.37 -5.22
C THR A 24 -14.57 7.02 -5.72
N ALA A 25 -13.27 6.74 -5.56
CA ALA A 25 -12.62 5.51 -6.03
C ALA A 25 -13.18 4.21 -5.39
N GLY A 26 -13.90 4.30 -4.27
CA GLY A 26 -14.61 3.16 -3.69
C GLY A 26 -13.74 2.15 -2.94
N LEU A 27 -12.59 2.58 -2.38
CA LEU A 27 -11.65 1.71 -1.67
C LEU A 27 -12.35 0.78 -0.66
N PRO A 28 -11.93 -0.49 -0.51
CA PRO A 28 -12.51 -1.40 0.47
C PRO A 28 -12.60 -0.77 1.87
N GLY A 29 -13.81 -0.73 2.44
CA GLY A 29 -14.07 -0.13 3.74
C GLY A 29 -13.85 1.40 3.84
N GLY A 30 -13.57 2.10 2.73
CA GLY A 30 -13.37 3.54 2.68
C GLY A 30 -12.12 4.05 3.41
N ASN A 31 -11.16 3.19 3.70
CA ASN A 31 -10.03 3.50 4.58
C ASN A 31 -8.69 3.20 3.90
N THR A 32 -8.01 4.26 3.44
CA THR A 32 -6.69 4.18 2.77
C THR A 32 -5.64 3.50 3.64
N ILE A 33 -5.66 3.75 4.95
CA ILE A 33 -4.68 3.24 5.91
C ILE A 33 -4.82 1.72 6.04
N ALA A 34 -6.05 1.25 6.27
CA ALA A 34 -6.33 -0.18 6.41
C ALA A 34 -5.99 -0.94 5.12
N VAL A 35 -6.40 -0.41 3.96
CA VAL A 35 -6.10 -1.01 2.65
C VAL A 35 -4.60 -1.13 2.41
N CYS A 36 -3.83 -0.06 2.64
CA CYS A 36 -2.37 -0.11 2.42
C CYS A 36 -1.66 -1.01 3.44
N HIS A 37 -2.16 -1.10 4.67
CA HIS A 37 -1.65 -2.03 5.67
C HIS A 37 -1.89 -3.48 5.23
N ASP A 38 -3.12 -3.83 4.85
CA ASP A 38 -3.48 -5.19 4.41
C ASP A 38 -2.67 -5.62 3.18
N ILE A 39 -2.47 -4.73 2.19
CA ILE A 39 -1.62 -5.01 1.02
C ILE A 39 -0.19 -5.30 1.47
N ARG A 40 0.41 -4.45 2.31
CA ARG A 40 1.77 -4.66 2.78
C ARG A 40 1.90 -5.98 3.52
N THR A 41 1.01 -6.26 4.47
CA THR A 41 1.01 -7.52 5.24
C THR A 41 0.89 -8.74 4.34
N TYR A 42 0.02 -8.71 3.32
CA TYR A 42 -0.09 -9.81 2.36
C TYR A 42 1.25 -10.10 1.64
N TYR A 43 1.94 -9.07 1.17
CA TYR A 43 3.25 -9.24 0.52
C TYR A 43 4.34 -9.67 1.50
N GLU A 44 4.30 -9.18 2.74
CA GLU A 44 5.24 -9.57 3.79
C GLU A 44 5.08 -11.05 4.16
N GLU A 45 3.85 -11.51 4.39
CA GLU A 45 3.56 -12.93 4.67
C GLU A 45 3.97 -13.82 3.50
N ALA A 46 3.60 -13.47 2.26
CA ALA A 46 3.99 -14.24 1.08
C ALA A 46 5.52 -14.31 0.89
N ALA A 47 6.24 -13.22 1.16
CA ALA A 47 7.70 -13.22 1.09
C ALA A 47 8.35 -14.05 2.21
N LEU A 48 7.79 -14.03 3.42
CA LEU A 48 8.27 -14.86 4.54
C LEU A 48 8.06 -16.35 4.28
N GLU A 49 6.97 -16.74 3.61
CA GLU A 49 6.73 -18.14 3.19
C GLU A 49 7.72 -18.63 2.13
N LEU A 50 8.25 -17.73 1.30
CA LEU A 50 9.17 -18.05 0.20
C LEU A 50 10.65 -17.94 0.59
N VAL A 51 10.98 -17.33 1.73
CA VAL A 51 12.36 -17.10 2.14
C VAL A 51 13.02 -18.41 2.57
N ASP A 52 14.05 -18.81 1.84
CA ASP A 52 15.00 -19.83 2.27
C ASP A 52 16.15 -19.14 3.04
N GLY A 53 16.07 -19.12 4.37
CA GLY A 53 17.15 -18.57 5.21
C GLY A 53 16.68 -17.82 6.45
N PRO A 54 17.57 -17.01 7.06
CA PRO A 54 17.22 -16.21 8.23
C PRO A 54 16.10 -15.23 7.92
N LEU A 55 15.13 -15.13 8.82
CA LEU A 55 14.03 -14.19 8.65
C LEU A 55 14.57 -12.75 8.66
N PRO A 56 14.23 -11.93 7.65
CA PRO A 56 14.56 -10.51 7.65
C PRO A 56 13.86 -9.80 8.83
N GLY A 57 14.53 -8.80 9.40
CA GLY A 57 13.89 -7.93 10.38
C GLY A 57 12.73 -7.14 9.75
N GLY A 58 11.72 -6.77 10.55
CA GLY A 58 10.51 -6.10 10.03
C GLY A 58 10.78 -4.85 9.19
N ARG A 59 11.80 -4.05 9.55
CA ARG A 59 12.17 -2.88 8.75
C ARG A 59 12.78 -3.23 7.39
N ALA A 60 13.54 -4.32 7.31
CA ALA A 60 14.08 -4.80 6.04
C ALA A 60 12.96 -5.34 5.13
N MET A 61 11.90 -5.90 5.71
CA MET A 61 10.69 -6.29 4.97
C MET A 61 9.91 -5.09 4.45
N GLU A 62 9.72 -4.05 5.28
CA GLU A 62 9.09 -2.80 4.86
C GLU A 62 9.88 -2.16 3.70
N ASP A 63 11.20 -2.05 3.84
CA ASP A 63 12.06 -1.48 2.79
C ASP A 63 11.99 -2.32 1.51
N TRP A 64 12.06 -3.65 1.61
CA TRP A 64 11.87 -4.54 0.46
C TRP A 64 10.53 -4.30 -0.22
N PHE A 65 9.42 -4.23 0.52
CA PHE A 65 8.09 -4.02 -0.05
C PHE A 65 8.05 -2.74 -0.88
N PHE A 66 8.51 -1.61 -0.32
CA PHE A 66 8.45 -0.32 -1.01
C PHE A 66 9.51 -0.14 -2.10
N ASP A 67 10.69 -0.75 -1.99
CA ASP A 67 11.81 -0.53 -2.91
C ASP A 67 11.88 -1.58 -4.03
N ARG A 68 11.27 -2.76 -3.85
CA ARG A 68 11.45 -3.91 -4.74
C ARG A 68 10.16 -4.45 -5.34
N THR A 69 8.99 -3.93 -4.97
CA THR A 69 7.70 -4.40 -5.50
C THR A 69 6.92 -3.29 -6.23
N GLU A 70 6.24 -3.67 -7.31
CA GLU A 70 5.31 -2.77 -8.02
C GLU A 70 4.10 -2.38 -7.15
N ALA A 71 3.72 -3.23 -6.20
CA ALA A 71 2.67 -2.93 -5.23
C ALA A 71 3.08 -1.78 -4.30
N GLY A 72 4.31 -1.83 -3.76
CA GLY A 72 4.89 -0.76 -2.97
C GLY A 72 5.00 0.55 -3.74
N ALA A 73 5.46 0.50 -4.99
CA ALA A 73 5.51 1.67 -5.87
C ALA A 73 4.11 2.26 -6.12
N THR A 74 3.10 1.41 -6.35
CA THR A 74 1.70 1.82 -6.54
C THR A 74 1.13 2.53 -5.31
N VAL A 75 1.41 2.00 -4.10
CA VAL A 75 0.99 2.64 -2.84
C VAL A 75 1.62 4.04 -2.70
N LEU A 76 2.90 4.19 -3.00
CA LEU A 76 3.60 5.48 -2.93
C LEU A 76 3.05 6.49 -3.95
N ALA A 77 2.74 6.04 -5.17
CA ALA A 77 2.15 6.89 -6.20
C ALA A 77 0.74 7.35 -5.81
N ALA A 78 -0.10 6.45 -5.29
CA ALA A 78 -1.43 6.80 -4.78
C ALA A 78 -1.35 7.77 -3.60
N ARG A 79 -0.41 7.54 -2.67
CA ARG A 79 -0.13 8.46 -1.54
C ARG A 79 0.19 9.87 -2.04
N ALA A 80 1.07 9.99 -3.04
CA ALA A 80 1.43 11.27 -3.62
C ALA A 80 0.22 11.95 -4.28
N ALA A 81 -0.58 11.21 -5.07
CA ALA A 81 -1.78 11.75 -5.70
C ALA A 81 -2.82 12.25 -4.68
N ILE A 82 -3.03 11.53 -3.57
CA ILE A 82 -3.95 11.96 -2.50
C ILE A 82 -3.41 13.20 -1.79
N ARG A 83 -2.11 13.27 -1.51
CA ARG A 83 -1.47 14.46 -0.93
C ARG A 83 -1.64 15.67 -1.85
N ASP A 84 -1.32 15.51 -3.13
CA ASP A 84 -1.27 16.60 -4.10
C ASP A 84 -2.67 17.09 -4.50
N SER A 85 -3.71 16.27 -4.31
CA SER A 85 -5.12 16.68 -4.42
C SER A 85 -5.67 17.38 -3.16
N GLY A 86 -4.85 17.60 -2.13
CA GLY A 86 -5.25 18.31 -0.91
C GLY A 86 -5.87 17.41 0.18
N GLY A 87 -5.66 16.08 0.10
CA GLY A 87 -6.08 15.15 1.14
C GLY A 87 -5.51 15.52 2.52
N LYS A 88 -6.32 15.36 3.57
CA LYS A 88 -5.90 15.66 4.94
C LYS A 88 -4.67 14.83 5.32
N PHE A 89 -3.71 15.46 5.99
CA PHE A 89 -2.42 14.85 6.37
C PHE A 89 -2.53 13.38 6.85
N PRO A 90 -3.38 13.03 7.84
CA PRO A 90 -3.44 11.65 8.33
C PRO A 90 -3.86 10.62 7.28
N ILE A 91 -4.62 11.01 6.25
CA ILE A 91 -5.19 10.10 5.25
C ILE A 91 -4.11 9.52 4.35
N TRP A 92 -3.19 10.37 3.87
CA TRP A 92 -2.09 9.94 3.00
C TRP A 92 -0.81 9.64 3.77
N PHE A 93 -0.58 10.28 4.91
CA PHE A 93 0.65 10.08 5.68
C PHE A 93 0.73 8.66 6.22
N TYR A 94 -0.36 8.13 6.79
CA TYR A 94 -0.39 6.80 7.40
C TYR A 94 -0.70 5.66 6.41
N MET A 95 -0.74 5.93 5.10
CA MET A 95 -0.71 4.86 4.09
C MET A 95 0.60 4.06 4.14
N THR A 96 1.67 4.70 4.65
CA THR A 96 2.99 4.10 4.85
C THR A 96 3.44 4.27 6.31
N PRO A 97 4.43 3.50 6.79
CA PRO A 97 5.06 3.75 8.07
C PRO A 97 5.55 5.21 8.17
N GLY A 98 5.42 5.84 9.33
CA GLY A 98 5.70 7.29 9.48
C GLY A 98 7.15 7.72 9.23
N GLN A 99 8.08 6.75 9.15
CA GLN A 99 9.48 6.96 8.79
C GLN A 99 9.72 7.03 7.27
N ARG A 100 8.66 6.96 6.45
CA ARG A 100 8.67 6.82 4.99
C ARG A 100 7.98 8.00 4.29
#